data_AF-A0A1C7MVC5-F1
#
_entry.id   AF-A0A1C7MVC5-F1
#
_cell.length_a   1.000
_cell.length_b   1.000
_cell.length_c   1.000
_cell.angle_alpha   90.00
_cell.angle_beta   90.00
_cell.angle_gamma   90.00
#
_symmetry.space_group_name_H-M   'P 1'
#
loop_
_entity.id
_entity.type
_entity.pdbx_description
1 polymer ?
#
loop_
_entity_poly.entity_id
_entity_poly.type
_entity_poly.pdbx_seq_one_letter_code
_entity_poly.pdbx_strand_id
1 'polypeptide(L)'
;GDSESTIDYIYASPVLFHHLHSSTVDFINSFTFASHHQGPGLWRAHPNLAHNRYFTEKLTSKLDEFHYLLRSSTPPLSPQEQWDDIKVLAKMIAQQVVRPYQRQLTRLHRKRNKLLREHKLTSILPLRLAAIEKQIGIIQQGRVETLALRAGKHWRDNGETSTGYLKSTISSR
;
A
#
# COMPACT_ATOMS: atom_id res chain seq x y z
N GLY A 1 1.47 -28.74 -0.69
CA GLY A 1 0.39 -29.06 0.25
C GLY A 1 -0.46 -27.83 0.27
N ASP A 2 -1.23 -27.72 -0.81
CA ASP A 2 -1.69 -26.45 -1.33
C ASP A 2 -3.10 -26.26 -0.79
N SER A 3 -3.18 -25.48 0.29
CA SER A 3 -4.46 -25.12 0.89
C SER A 3 -5.20 -24.19 -0.06
N GLU A 4 -6.02 -24.77 -0.92
CA GLU A 4 -6.98 -24.04 -1.74
C GLU A 4 -8.14 -23.58 -0.86
N SER A 5 -8.36 -22.27 -0.83
CA SER A 5 -9.44 -21.65 -0.06
C SER A 5 -10.74 -21.69 -0.86
N THR A 6 -11.67 -22.55 -0.47
CA THR A 6 -13.05 -22.57 -0.96
C THR A 6 -13.80 -21.36 -0.39
N ILE A 7 -14.36 -20.52 -1.25
CA ILE A 7 -15.26 -19.44 -0.85
C ILE A 7 -16.68 -19.93 -1.09
N ASP A 8 -17.36 -20.31 -0.02
CA ASP A 8 -18.71 -20.91 -0.11
C ASP A 8 -19.80 -19.89 -0.48
N TYR A 9 -19.56 -18.59 -0.26
CA TYR A 9 -20.57 -17.55 -0.50
C TYR A 9 -19.94 -16.23 -0.96
N ILE A 10 -20.50 -15.63 -2.02
CA ILE A 10 -20.26 -14.25 -2.41
C ILE A 10 -21.58 -13.49 -2.29
N TYR A 11 -21.64 -12.53 -1.37
CA TYR A 11 -22.80 -11.64 -1.25
C TYR A 11 -22.79 -10.65 -2.41
N ALA A 12 -23.64 -10.89 -3.40
CA ALA A 12 -23.91 -9.93 -4.47
C ALA A 12 -24.99 -8.94 -4.03
N SER A 13 -24.79 -7.65 -4.33
CA SER A 13 -25.83 -6.62 -4.22
C SER A 13 -27.06 -7.02 -5.05
N PRO A 14 -28.30 -6.69 -4.64
CA PRO A 14 -29.53 -6.97 -5.41
C PRO A 14 -29.46 -6.48 -6.86
N VAL A 15 -28.69 -5.42 -7.12
CA VAL A 15 -28.47 -4.86 -8.47
C VAL A 15 -27.65 -5.79 -9.36
N LEU A 16 -26.74 -6.57 -8.77
CA LEU A 16 -25.87 -7.51 -9.48
C LEU A 16 -26.55 -8.87 -9.73
N PHE A 17 -27.67 -9.14 -9.06
CA PHE A 17 -28.41 -10.39 -9.20
C PHE A 17 -28.92 -10.60 -10.63
N HIS A 18 -29.38 -9.53 -11.29
CA HIS A 18 -29.85 -9.59 -12.68
C HIS A 18 -28.74 -9.83 -13.73
N HIS A 19 -27.47 -9.72 -13.33
CA HIS A 19 -26.31 -9.97 -14.19
C HIS A 19 -25.67 -11.35 -13.92
N LEU A 20 -26.30 -12.17 -13.08
CA LEU A 20 -25.82 -13.50 -12.74
C LEU A 20 -26.30 -14.47 -13.83
N HIS A 21 -25.44 -14.70 -14.83
CA HIS A 21 -25.77 -15.52 -16.01
C HIS A 21 -25.65 -17.03 -15.75
N SER A 22 -25.00 -17.43 -14.64
CA SER A 22 -24.81 -18.83 -14.26
C SER A 22 -24.49 -18.94 -12.76
N SER A 23 -25.06 -19.95 -12.10
CA SER A 23 -24.82 -20.31 -10.69
C SER A 23 -24.04 -21.62 -10.56
N THR A 24 -23.18 -21.93 -11.52
CA THR A 24 -22.36 -23.14 -11.49
C THR A 24 -21.14 -22.91 -10.59
N VAL A 25 -20.85 -23.88 -9.73
CA VAL A 25 -19.66 -23.86 -8.85
C VAL A 25 -18.46 -24.28 -9.69
N ASP A 26 -17.68 -23.31 -10.16
CA ASP A 26 -16.41 -23.55 -10.83
C ASP A 26 -15.23 -23.27 -9.88
N PHE A 27 -14.16 -24.04 -10.02
CA PHE A 27 -12.89 -23.77 -9.32
C PHE A 27 -12.25 -22.51 -9.91
N ILE A 28 -12.18 -21.45 -9.11
CA ILE A 28 -11.69 -20.14 -9.57
C ILE A 28 -10.24 -19.96 -9.10
N ASN A 29 -9.29 -20.17 -10.02
CA ASN A 29 -7.85 -19.93 -9.78
C ASN A 29 -7.49 -18.43 -9.67
N SER A 30 -8.39 -17.52 -10.05
CA SER A 30 -8.18 -16.08 -9.90
C SER A 30 -9.51 -15.32 -10.01
N PHE A 31 -9.95 -14.71 -8.90
CA PHE A 31 -11.11 -13.82 -8.90
C PHE A 31 -10.67 -12.40 -9.25
N THR A 32 -10.99 -11.92 -10.45
CA THR A 32 -10.87 -10.49 -10.80
C THR A 32 -12.25 -9.91 -11.07
N PHE A 33 -12.69 -8.98 -10.20
CA PHE A 33 -13.91 -8.22 -10.47
C PHE A 33 -13.65 -7.19 -11.58
N ALA A 34 -14.27 -7.38 -12.73
CA ALA A 34 -14.37 -6.37 -13.77
C ALA A 34 -15.75 -5.67 -13.67
N SER A 35 -15.94 -4.85 -12.64
CA SER A 35 -17.15 -4.03 -12.53
C SER A 35 -16.94 -2.67 -13.18
N HIS A 36 -17.77 -2.35 -14.17
CA HIS A 36 -17.75 -1.05 -14.86
C HIS A 36 -18.42 0.07 -14.03
N HIS A 37 -19.02 -0.29 -12.88
CA HIS A 37 -19.68 0.62 -11.94
C HIS A 37 -18.93 0.76 -10.61
N GLN A 38 -17.73 0.18 -10.48
CA GLN A 38 -16.83 0.58 -9.41
C GLN A 38 -16.37 2.00 -9.72
N GLY A 39 -16.82 2.97 -8.92
CA GLY A 39 -16.29 4.33 -8.99
C GLY A 39 -14.74 4.31 -8.91
N PRO A 40 -14.05 5.38 -9.34
CA PRO A 40 -12.59 5.46 -9.35
C PRO A 40 -12.04 5.40 -7.91
N GLY A 41 -11.92 4.20 -7.34
CA GLY A 41 -11.99 4.10 -5.89
C GLY A 41 -11.71 2.73 -5.28
N LEU A 42 -11.17 1.77 -6.04
CA LEU A 42 -10.59 0.59 -5.40
C LEU A 42 -9.43 1.09 -4.50
N TRP A 43 -9.60 1.00 -3.18
CA TRP A 43 -8.58 1.41 -2.22
C TRP A 43 -7.39 0.46 -2.34
N ARG A 44 -6.44 0.82 -3.20
CA ARG A 44 -5.20 0.06 -3.41
C ARG A 44 -4.20 0.49 -2.35
N ALA A 45 -4.25 -0.14 -1.18
CA ALA A 45 -3.18 -0.04 -0.20
C ALA A 45 -1.86 -0.56 -0.80
N HIS A 46 -0.73 -0.10 -0.27
CA HIS A 46 0.57 -0.61 -0.70
C HIS A 46 0.65 -2.12 -0.41
N PRO A 47 0.93 -2.99 -1.39
CA PRO A 47 0.86 -4.45 -1.20
C PRO A 47 1.78 -4.95 -0.08
N ASN A 48 2.93 -4.30 0.13
CA ASN A 48 3.85 -4.66 1.21
C ASN A 48 3.30 -4.33 2.62
N LEU A 49 2.26 -3.50 2.75
CA LEU A 49 1.61 -3.27 4.05
C LEU A 49 0.82 -4.51 4.50
N ALA A 50 0.20 -5.24 3.57
CA ALA A 50 -0.51 -6.49 3.89
C ALA A 50 0.43 -7.59 4.40
N HIS A 51 1.71 -7.54 4.01
CA HIS A 51 2.75 -8.46 4.49
C HIS A 51 3.42 -7.97 5.79
N ASN A 52 3.13 -6.75 6.24
CA ASN A 52 3.71 -6.20 7.44
C ASN A 52 2.86 -6.63 8.65
N ARG A 53 3.37 -7.58 9.43
CA ARG A 53 2.67 -8.13 10.61
C ARG A 53 2.24 -7.06 11.61
N TYR A 54 3.08 -6.05 11.86
CA TYR A 54 2.74 -4.95 12.75
C TYR A 54 1.57 -4.13 12.21
N PHE A 55 1.54 -3.87 10.91
CA PHE A 55 0.44 -3.17 10.25
C PHE A 55 -0.86 -3.97 10.38
N THR A 56 -0.84 -5.25 10.04
CA THR A 56 -2.04 -6.11 10.03
C THR A 56 -2.62 -6.27 11.43
N GLU A 57 -1.80 -6.62 12.42
CA GLU A 57 -2.25 -6.79 13.81
C GLU A 57 -2.84 -5.49 14.38
N LYS A 58 -2.16 -4.36 14.12
CA LYS A 58 -2.63 -3.06 14.61
C LYS A 58 -3.91 -2.60 13.92
N LEU A 59 -4.03 -2.84 12.61
CA LEU A 59 -5.23 -2.53 11.85
C LEU A 59 -6.42 -3.36 12.34
N THR A 60 -6.25 -4.67 12.48
CA THR A 60 -7.31 -5.57 12.98
C THR A 60 -7.78 -5.13 14.37
N SER A 61 -6.86 -4.96 15.31
CA SER A 61 -7.21 -4.52 16.67
C SER A 61 -7.96 -3.18 16.69
N LYS A 62 -7.57 -2.23 15.84
CA LYS A 62 -8.23 -0.92 15.76
C LYS A 62 -9.58 -0.97 15.05
N LEU A 63 -9.77 -1.88 14.11
CA LEU A 63 -11.07 -2.13 13.48
C LEU A 63 -12.04 -2.81 14.46
N ASP A 64 -11.57 -3.74 15.27
CA ASP A 64 -12.39 -4.36 16.32
C ASP A 64 -12.88 -3.33 17.34
N GLU A 65 -11.98 -2.44 17.80
CA GLU A 65 -12.32 -1.32 18.67
C GLU A 65 -13.35 -0.38 18.00
N PHE A 66 -13.14 -0.05 16.73
CA PHE A 66 -14.06 0.80 15.97
C PHE A 66 -15.45 0.16 15.81
N HIS A 67 -15.53 -1.14 15.52
CA HIS A 67 -16.78 -1.87 15.44
C HIS A 67 -17.53 -1.91 16.78
N TYR A 68 -16.81 -2.04 17.89
CA TYR A 68 -17.40 -1.96 19.22
C TYR A 68 -18.01 -0.57 19.47
N LEU A 69 -17.27 0.50 19.14
CA LEU A 69 -17.73 1.88 19.28
C LEU A 69 -18.96 2.18 18.41
N LEU A 70 -18.96 1.67 17.17
CA LEU A 70 -20.09 1.81 16.24
C LEU A 70 -21.39 1.21 16.80
N ARG A 71 -21.32 0.02 17.42
CA ARG A 71 -22.48 -0.62 18.03
C ARG A 71 -23.05 0.17 19.21
N SER A 72 -22.19 0.93 19.89
CA SER A 72 -22.59 1.80 21.01
C SER A 72 -22.98 3.23 20.60
N SER A 73 -22.87 3.58 19.32
CA SER A 73 -23.13 4.93 18.83
C SER A 73 -24.63 5.18 18.62
N THR A 74 -25.16 6.23 19.25
CA THR A 74 -26.54 6.70 19.07
C THR A 74 -26.55 8.21 18.85
N PRO A 75 -27.07 8.71 17.71
CA PRO A 75 -27.62 7.96 16.56
C PRO A 75 -26.53 7.22 15.77
N PRO A 76 -26.88 6.13 15.05
CA PRO A 76 -25.93 5.37 14.24
C PRO A 76 -25.39 6.22 13.09
N LEU A 77 -24.08 6.15 12.88
CA LEU A 77 -23.38 6.78 11.75
C LEU A 77 -23.93 6.27 10.41
N SER A 78 -24.01 7.13 9.41
CA SER A 78 -24.36 6.69 8.06
C SER A 78 -23.28 5.75 7.51
N PRO A 79 -23.62 4.78 6.64
CA PRO A 79 -22.64 3.87 6.05
C PRO A 79 -21.46 4.59 5.37
N GLN A 80 -21.71 5.79 4.82
CA GLN A 80 -20.70 6.61 4.18
C GLN A 80 -19.69 7.16 5.20
N GLU A 81 -20.16 7.72 6.31
CA GLU A 81 -19.31 8.24 7.39
C GLU A 81 -18.47 7.12 8.02
N GLN A 82 -19.08 5.95 8.24
CA GLN A 82 -18.34 4.76 8.73
C GLN A 82 -17.18 4.40 7.82
N TRP A 83 -17.41 4.40 6.51
CA TRP A 83 -16.37 4.08 5.53
C TRP A 83 -15.28 5.16 5.46
N ASP A 84 -15.66 6.44 5.58
CA ASP A 84 -14.72 7.55 5.62
C ASP A 84 -13.80 7.46 6.86
N ASP A 85 -14.35 7.14 8.02
CA ASP A 85 -13.59 6.93 9.26
C ASP A 85 -12.64 5.74 9.18
N ILE A 86 -13.09 4.60 8.63
CA ILE A 86 -12.23 3.43 8.39
C ILE A 86 -11.06 3.81 7.48
N LYS A 87 -11.30 4.57 6.40
CA LYS A 87 -10.23 5.02 5.50
C LYS A 87 -9.23 5.92 6.21
N VAL A 88 -9.69 6.82 7.07
CA VAL A 88 -8.82 7.72 7.86
C VAL A 88 -7.97 6.90 8.83
N LEU A 89 -8.57 5.96 9.56
CA LEU A 89 -7.90 5.08 10.51
C LEU A 89 -6.83 4.24 9.81
N ALA A 90 -7.17 3.58 8.71
CA ALA A 90 -6.24 2.76 7.96
C ALA A 90 -5.08 3.59 7.37
N LYS A 91 -5.35 4.80 6.88
CA LYS A 91 -4.33 5.75 6.42
C LYS A 91 -3.38 6.15 7.54
N MET A 92 -3.90 6.45 8.74
CA MET A 92 -3.08 6.81 9.90
C MET A 92 -2.11 5.69 10.27
N ILE A 93 -2.60 4.44 10.36
CA ILE A 93 -1.78 3.28 10.70
C ILE A 93 -0.73 3.03 9.62
N ALA A 94 -1.10 3.11 8.34
CA ALA A 94 -0.16 2.98 7.23
C ALA A 94 0.96 4.03 7.30
N GLN A 95 0.63 5.28 7.64
CA GLN A 95 1.63 6.33 7.80
C GLN A 95 2.57 6.08 8.97
N GLN A 96 2.10 5.48 10.07
CA GLN A 96 2.96 5.13 11.20
C GLN A 96 4.02 4.09 10.82
N VAL A 97 3.71 3.19 9.88
CA VAL A 97 4.67 2.21 9.37
C VAL A 97 5.65 2.85 8.40
N VAL A 98 5.20 3.76 7.54
CA VAL A 98 6.05 4.33 6.47
C VAL A 98 6.98 5.46 6.95
N ARG A 99 6.52 6.34 7.87
CA ARG A 99 7.29 7.51 8.33
C ARG A 99 8.65 7.19 9.00
N PRO A 100 8.78 6.12 9.82
CA PRO A 100 10.06 5.74 10.41
C PRO A 100 11.17 5.50 9.39
N TYR A 101 10.86 4.85 8.26
CA TYR A 101 11.85 4.55 7.21
C TYR A 101 12.43 5.81 6.56
N GLN A 102 11.62 6.85 6.35
CA GLN A 102 12.10 8.14 5.82
C GLN A 102 13.06 8.82 6.79
N ARG A 103 12.70 8.87 8.08
CA ARG A 103 13.57 9.44 9.13
C ARG A 103 14.87 8.65 9.27
N GLN A 104 14.77 7.31 9.19
CA GLN A 104 15.92 6.43 9.23
C GLN A 104 16.87 6.69 8.07
N LEU A 105 16.36 6.86 6.85
CA LEU A 105 17.17 7.16 5.67
C LEU A 105 17.94 8.49 5.83
N THR A 106 17.27 9.55 6.28
CA THR A 106 17.92 10.84 6.55
C THR A 106 19.04 10.68 7.60
N ARG A 107 18.79 9.92 8.68
CA ARG A 107 19.78 9.66 9.72
C ARG A 107 20.98 8.87 9.18
N LEU A 108 20.74 7.87 8.33
CA LEU A 108 21.80 7.07 7.71
C LEU A 108 22.65 7.92 6.76
N HIS A 109 22.06 8.75 5.92
CA HIS A 109 22.81 9.68 5.08
C HIS A 109 23.65 10.67 5.89
N ARG A 110 23.10 11.21 7.00
CA ARG A 110 23.88 12.06 7.92
C ARG A 110 25.07 11.31 8.53
N LYS A 111 24.86 10.06 8.97
CA LYS A 111 25.93 9.22 9.53
C LYS A 111 27.01 8.91 8.48
N ARG A 112 26.60 8.56 7.26
CA ARG A 112 27.47 8.35 6.10
C ARG A 112 28.33 9.60 5.81
N ASN A 113 27.70 10.76 5.73
CA ASN A 113 28.40 12.03 5.48
C ASN A 113 29.31 12.46 6.64
N LYS A 114 28.97 12.08 7.88
CA LYS A 114 29.86 12.28 9.04
C LYS A 114 31.13 11.43 8.90
N LEU A 115 30.98 10.13 8.64
CA LEU A 115 32.12 9.22 8.46
C LEU A 115 33.04 9.65 7.31
N LEU A 116 32.45 10.05 6.17
CA LEU A 116 33.22 10.56 5.04
C LEU A 116 33.98 11.85 5.34
N ARG A 117 33.50 12.69 6.27
CA ARG A 117 34.19 13.91 6.67
C ARG A 117 35.33 13.62 7.64
N GLU A 118 35.10 12.73 8.60
CA GLU A 118 36.04 12.45 9.70
C GLU A 118 37.18 11.48 9.30
N HIS A 119 36.98 10.61 8.31
CA HIS A 119 37.90 9.49 8.03
C HIS A 119 38.39 9.47 6.57
N LYS A 120 38.55 10.64 5.93
CA LYS A 120 38.85 10.81 4.49
C LYS A 120 40.05 10.00 3.97
N LEU A 121 41.02 9.68 4.82
CA LEU A 121 42.29 9.05 4.46
C LEU A 121 42.52 7.69 5.14
N THR A 122 41.46 7.08 5.70
CA THR A 122 41.59 5.83 6.45
C THR A 122 41.21 4.62 5.59
N SER A 123 42.10 3.63 5.48
CA SER A 123 41.81 2.35 4.79
C SER A 123 40.65 1.56 5.42
N ILE A 124 40.26 1.88 6.65
CA ILE A 124 39.15 1.28 7.41
C ILE A 124 37.78 1.89 7.02
N LEU A 125 37.76 3.02 6.32
CA LEU A 125 36.53 3.73 5.94
C LEU A 125 35.55 2.86 5.13
N PRO A 126 35.97 2.08 4.10
CA PRO A 126 35.06 1.22 3.34
C PRO A 126 34.36 0.19 4.23
N LEU A 127 35.08 -0.41 5.18
CA LEU A 127 34.52 -1.38 6.12
C LEU A 127 33.45 -0.75 7.03
N ARG A 128 33.70 0.47 7.52
CA ARG A 128 32.74 1.21 8.35
C ARG A 128 31.52 1.68 7.57
N LEU A 129 31.67 1.96 6.28
CA LEU A 129 30.58 2.37 5.40
C LEU A 129 29.69 1.21 4.97
N ALA A 130 30.24 0.01 4.77
CA ALA A 130 29.53 -1.13 4.20
C ALA A 130 28.17 -1.40 4.87
N ALA A 131 28.11 -1.38 6.20
CA ALA A 131 26.87 -1.60 6.93
C ALA A 131 25.84 -0.47 6.73
N ILE A 132 26.29 0.78 6.63
CA ILE A 132 25.41 1.95 6.43
C ILE A 132 24.91 1.99 4.99
N GLU A 133 25.77 1.75 4.01
CA GLU A 133 25.40 1.71 2.59
C GLU A 133 24.44 0.55 2.32
N LYS A 134 24.63 -0.62 2.95
CA LYS A 134 23.65 -1.72 2.88
C LYS A 134 22.27 -1.30 3.40
N GLN A 135 22.22 -0.62 4.55
CA GLN A 135 20.93 -0.15 5.12
C GLN A 135 20.28 0.94 4.26
N ILE A 136 21.07 1.84 3.68
CA ILE A 136 20.59 2.84 2.72
C ILE A 136 20.00 2.14 1.50
N GLY A 137 20.73 1.18 0.93
CA GLY A 137 20.29 0.39 -0.24
C GLY A 137 18.96 -0.30 -0.02
N ILE A 138 18.76 -0.97 1.12
CA ILE A 138 17.49 -1.63 1.46
C ILE A 138 16.32 -0.62 1.47
N ILE A 139 16.49 0.53 2.12
CA ILE A 139 15.42 1.53 2.21
C ILE A 139 15.15 2.20 0.84
N GLN A 140 16.21 2.45 0.07
CA GLN A 140 16.09 3.02 -1.28
C GLN A 140 15.42 2.05 -2.24
N GLN A 141 15.72 0.76 -2.17
CA GLN A 141 15.09 -0.28 -2.96
C GLN A 141 13.57 -0.33 -2.72
N GLY A 142 13.13 -0.34 -1.44
CA GLY A 142 11.70 -0.26 -1.13
C GLY A 142 11.03 1.02 -1.63
N ARG A 143 11.77 2.14 -1.70
CA ARG A 143 11.27 3.39 -2.31
C ARG A 143 11.13 3.28 -3.83
N VAL A 144 12.08 2.63 -4.51
CA VAL A 144 12.01 2.36 -5.95
C VAL A 144 10.79 1.49 -6.26
N GLU A 145 10.58 0.42 -5.50
CA GLU A 145 9.39 -0.45 -5.63
C GLU A 145 8.10 0.34 -5.45
N THR A 146 8.03 1.20 -4.43
CA THR A 146 6.88 2.09 -4.20
C THR A 146 6.63 3.03 -5.39
N LEU A 147 7.69 3.59 -5.97
CA LEU A 147 7.58 4.48 -7.14
C LEU A 147 7.15 3.70 -8.39
N ALA A 148 7.69 2.52 -8.61
CA ALA A 148 7.28 1.63 -9.71
C ALA A 148 5.79 1.26 -9.60
N LEU A 149 5.32 0.93 -8.40
CA LEU A 149 3.90 0.67 -8.15
C LEU A 149 3.01 1.88 -8.46
N ARG A 150 3.45 3.08 -8.06
CA ARG A 150 2.72 4.33 -8.36
C ARG A 150 2.73 4.66 -9.84
N ALA A 151 3.86 4.48 -10.53
CA ALA A 151 3.99 4.69 -11.96
C ALA A 151 3.09 3.71 -12.73
N GLY A 152 3.11 2.43 -12.38
CA GLY A 152 2.24 1.43 -12.98
C GLY A 152 0.75 1.70 -12.71
N LYS A 153 0.40 2.19 -11.52
CA LYS A 153 -0.96 2.67 -11.23
C LYS A 153 -1.31 3.87 -12.12
N HIS A 154 -0.45 4.89 -12.16
CA HIS A 154 -0.67 6.09 -12.98
C HIS A 154 -0.85 5.74 -14.46
N TRP A 155 -0.04 4.83 -14.99
CA TRP A 155 -0.15 4.33 -16.36
C TRP A 155 -1.46 3.59 -16.62
N ARG A 156 -1.91 2.70 -15.72
CA ARG A 156 -3.21 2.03 -15.89
C ARG A 156 -4.39 2.99 -15.81
N ASP A 157 -4.28 4.01 -14.95
CA ASP A 157 -5.36 4.96 -14.71
C ASP A 157 -5.41 6.06 -15.79
N ASN A 158 -4.26 6.47 -16.35
CA ASN A 158 -4.14 7.64 -17.24
C ASN A 158 -3.41 7.39 -18.56
N GLY A 159 -2.88 6.18 -18.80
CA GLY A 159 -2.22 5.75 -20.04
C GLY A 159 -1.44 6.82 -20.81
N GLU A 160 -1.68 6.86 -22.12
CA GLU A 160 -1.22 7.93 -23.03
C GLU A 160 -2.09 9.20 -22.97
N THR A 161 -3.17 9.22 -22.20
CA THR A 161 -4.05 10.40 -22.06
C THR A 161 -3.56 11.39 -20.99
N SER A 162 -2.51 11.03 -20.24
CA SER A 162 -1.83 11.92 -19.30
C SER A 162 -1.03 12.99 -20.04
N THR A 163 -1.67 14.14 -20.28
CA THR A 163 -1.05 15.33 -20.90
C THR A 163 0.22 15.78 -20.18
N GLY A 164 0.30 15.61 -18.85
CA GLY A 164 1.49 15.92 -18.07
C GLY A 164 2.65 14.94 -18.29
N TYR A 165 2.33 13.63 -18.39
CA TYR A 165 3.33 12.60 -18.66
C TYR A 165 3.94 12.79 -20.05
N LEU A 166 3.12 12.92 -21.09
CA LEU A 166 3.57 13.18 -22.46
C LEU A 166 4.48 14.42 -22.55
N LYS A 167 4.09 15.53 -21.91
CA LYS A 167 4.92 16.75 -21.86
C LYS A 167 6.27 16.50 -21.19
N SER A 168 6.29 15.76 -20.07
CA SER A 168 7.55 15.46 -19.36
C SER A 168 8.48 14.52 -20.13
N THR A 169 7.93 13.57 -20.89
CA THR A 169 8.70 12.63 -21.71
C THR A 169 9.26 13.32 -22.96
N ILE A 170 8.50 14.26 -23.55
CA ILE A 170 8.98 15.09 -24.66
C ILE A 170 10.09 16.04 -24.18
N SER A 171 9.95 16.68 -23.01
CA SER A 171 10.97 17.58 -22.47
C SER A 171 12.24 16.89 -21.95
N SER A 172 12.21 15.57 -21.72
CA SER A 172 13.36 14.79 -21.27
C SER A 172 14.09 14.07 -22.41
N ARG A 173 13.70 14.32 -23.66
CA ARG A 173 14.43 13.95 -24.88
C ARG A 173 15.29 15.11 -25.35
#